data_AF-A0A2M8H1H4-F1
#
_entry.id   AF-A0A2M8H1H4-F1
#
_cell.length_a   1.000
_cell.length_b   1.000
_cell.length_c   1.000
_cell.angle_alpha   90.00
_cell.angle_beta   90.00
_cell.angle_gamma   90.00
#
_symmetry.space_group_name_H-M   'P 1'
#
loop_
_entity.id
_entity.type
_entity.pdbx_description
1 polymer ?
#
loop_
_entity_poly.entity_id
_entity_poly.type
_entity_poly.pdbx_seq_one_letter_code
_entity_poly.pdbx_strand_id
1 'polypeptide(L)'
;MNDSKLLTGKLAIEYKTLKAMVQIYCKDTHNSARQLCPECDNLLSYAVTKLDRCPYGEEKPACNRCPIHCYKPEQKEKMRMVMRYSGPKMLLPHPILAVRHLLHARQSVPEKPKPNMSNRYRRMYEHQSDKK
;
A
#
# COMPACT_ATOMS: atom_id res chain seq x y z
N MET A 1 9.47 5.54 -10.73
CA MET A 1 8.22 5.08 -11.38
C MET A 1 7.08 5.98 -10.93
N ASN A 2 6.16 6.35 -11.83
CA ASN A 2 5.12 7.34 -11.53
C ASN A 2 3.89 6.64 -10.91
N ASP A 3 4.03 6.23 -9.65
CA ASP A 3 3.05 5.43 -8.90
C ASP A 3 1.66 6.09 -8.83
N SER A 4 1.63 7.43 -8.95
CA SER A 4 0.43 8.27 -9.02
C SER A 4 -0.49 7.95 -10.21
N LYS A 5 -0.01 7.23 -11.24
CA LYS A 5 -0.83 6.84 -12.40
C LYS A 5 -1.52 5.47 -12.23
N LEU A 6 -1.09 4.65 -11.27
CA LEU A 6 -1.61 3.27 -11.12
C LEU A 6 -2.67 3.18 -10.04
N LEU A 7 -2.50 3.92 -8.95
CA LEU A 7 -3.34 3.83 -7.76
C LEU A 7 -4.25 5.06 -7.68
N THR A 8 -5.50 4.83 -7.30
CA THR A 8 -6.54 5.85 -7.16
C THR A 8 -7.18 5.74 -5.78
N GLY A 9 -7.94 6.77 -5.39
CA GLY A 9 -8.77 6.77 -4.17
C GLY A 9 -8.05 6.32 -2.89
N LYS A 10 -8.67 5.38 -2.18
CA LYS A 10 -8.18 4.79 -0.92
C LYS A 10 -6.88 4.02 -1.13
N LEU A 11 -6.71 3.31 -2.24
CA LEU A 11 -5.48 2.57 -2.52
C LEU A 11 -4.27 3.51 -2.67
N ALA A 12 -4.47 4.69 -3.28
CA ALA A 12 -3.43 5.71 -3.34
C ALA A 12 -3.05 6.25 -1.95
N ILE A 13 -4.02 6.37 -1.04
CA ILE A 13 -3.77 6.81 0.34
C ILE A 13 -3.05 5.73 1.14
N GLU A 14 -3.42 4.46 0.96
CA GLU A 14 -2.67 3.33 1.54
C GLU A 14 -1.23 3.32 1.05
N TYR A 15 -1.01 3.51 -0.25
CA TYR A 15 0.35 3.60 -0.80
C TYR A 15 1.15 4.76 -0.20
N LYS A 16 0.56 5.95 -0.08
CA LYS A 16 1.21 7.09 0.60
C LYS A 16 1.60 6.75 2.03
N THR A 17 0.75 6.01 2.74
CA THR A 17 1.00 5.55 4.11
C THR A 17 2.18 4.56 4.14
N LEU A 18 2.17 3.55 3.29
CA LEU A 18 3.27 2.58 3.19
C LEU A 18 4.59 3.25 2.80
N LYS A 19 4.55 4.21 1.86
CA LYS A 19 5.72 4.98 1.45
C LYS A 19 6.34 5.75 2.61
N ALA A 20 5.52 6.47 3.38
CA ALA A 20 5.98 7.18 4.57
C ALA A 20 6.61 6.21 5.60
N MET A 21 5.97 5.07 5.86
CA MET A 21 6.51 4.06 6.77
C MET A 21 7.85 3.48 6.30
N VAL A 22 7.97 3.15 5.01
CA VAL A 22 9.21 2.62 4.43
C VAL A 22 10.31 3.68 4.46
N GLN A 23 10.00 4.95 4.22
CA GLN A 23 10.98 6.04 4.32
C GLN A 23 11.53 6.19 5.74
N ILE A 24 10.67 6.15 6.75
CA ILE A 24 11.08 6.18 8.16
C ILE A 24 12.00 4.99 8.48
N TYR A 25 11.58 3.78 8.10
CA TYR A 25 12.34 2.56 8.35
C TYR A 25 13.71 2.59 7.65
N CYS A 26 13.73 2.94 6.36
CA CYS A 26 14.96 2.99 5.57
C CYS A 26 15.95 4.02 6.11
N LYS A 27 15.46 5.19 6.56
CA LYS A 27 16.30 6.22 7.13
C LYS A 27 16.92 5.76 8.45
N ASP A 28 16.11 5.21 9.35
CA ASP A 28 16.56 4.85 10.70
C ASP A 28 17.40 3.56 10.73
N THR A 29 17.07 2.57 9.88
CA THR A 29 17.72 1.24 9.90
C THR A 29 18.88 1.13 8.90
N HIS A 30 18.79 1.77 7.74
CA HIS A 30 19.82 1.68 6.69
C HIS A 30 20.62 2.98 6.52
N ASN A 31 20.42 3.95 7.40
CA ASN A 31 21.11 5.24 7.42
C ASN A 31 21.05 6.01 6.08
N SER A 32 19.96 5.82 5.33
CA SER A 32 19.80 6.46 4.02
C SER A 32 19.22 7.87 4.18
N ALA A 33 19.96 8.88 3.72
CA ALA A 33 19.65 10.29 4.03
C ALA A 33 18.61 10.94 3.12
N ARG A 34 18.56 10.58 1.82
CA ARG A 34 17.71 11.29 0.82
C ARG A 34 16.85 10.40 -0.07
N GLN A 35 17.25 9.15 -0.31
CA GLN A 35 16.55 8.24 -1.20
C GLN A 35 16.31 6.91 -0.51
N LEU A 36 15.35 6.11 -0.99
CA LEU A 36 15.21 4.76 -0.49
C LEU A 36 16.39 3.91 -0.97
N CYS A 37 16.89 3.03 -0.11
CA CYS A 37 17.85 2.03 -0.54
C CYS A 37 17.17 1.06 -1.55
N PRO A 38 17.95 0.35 -2.38
CA PRO A 38 17.39 -0.56 -3.38
C PRO A 38 16.42 -1.60 -2.81
N GLU A 39 16.68 -2.10 -1.60
CA GLU A 39 15.78 -3.05 -0.94
C GLU A 39 14.41 -2.44 -0.61
N CYS A 40 14.41 -1.24 -0.02
CA CYS A 40 13.19 -0.55 0.37
C CYS A 40 12.39 -0.08 -0.85
N ASP A 41 13.08 0.35 -1.91
CA ASP A 41 12.45 0.72 -3.18
C ASP A 41 11.79 -0.49 -3.86
N ASN A 42 12.46 -1.65 -3.87
CA ASN A 42 11.90 -2.91 -4.37
C ASN A 42 10.67 -3.34 -3.56
N LEU A 43 10.70 -3.17 -2.23
CA LEU A 43 9.56 -3.48 -1.36
C LEU A 43 8.34 -2.60 -1.68
N LEU A 44 8.54 -1.30 -1.91
CA LEU A 44 7.45 -0.40 -2.31
C LEU A 44 6.93 -0.70 -3.71
N SER A 45 7.82 -0.95 -4.68
CA SER A 45 7.42 -1.31 -6.04
C SER A 45 6.58 -2.60 -6.07
N TYR A 46 6.93 -3.57 -5.20
CA TYR A 46 6.12 -4.75 -4.98
C TYR A 46 4.75 -4.41 -4.40
N ALA A 47 4.70 -3.55 -3.38
CA ALA A 47 3.45 -3.10 -2.76
C ALA A 47 2.52 -2.40 -3.76
N VAL A 48 3.04 -1.52 -4.62
CA VAL A 48 2.29 -0.85 -5.70
C VAL A 48 1.63 -1.89 -6.61
N THR A 49 2.41 -2.87 -7.06
CA THR A 49 1.90 -3.94 -7.93
C THR A 49 0.78 -4.75 -7.28
N LYS A 50 0.85 -4.96 -5.96
CA LYS A 50 -0.18 -5.68 -5.20
C LYS A 50 -1.44 -4.86 -4.96
N LEU A 51 -1.31 -3.57 -4.68
CA LEU A 51 -2.43 -2.66 -4.54
C LEU A 51 -3.17 -2.50 -5.88
N ASP A 52 -2.42 -2.34 -6.97
CA ASP A 52 -2.99 -2.20 -8.32
C ASP A 52 -3.87 -3.38 -8.74
N ARG A 53 -3.48 -4.58 -8.32
CA ARG A 53 -4.16 -5.84 -8.63
C ARG A 53 -5.10 -6.31 -7.51
N CYS A 54 -5.37 -5.47 -6.51
CA CYS A 54 -6.18 -5.87 -5.38
C CYS A 54 -7.62 -6.16 -5.82
N PRO A 55 -8.19 -7.35 -5.53
CA PRO A 55 -9.56 -7.67 -5.92
C PRO A 55 -10.59 -6.86 -5.13
N TYR A 56 -10.26 -6.39 -3.92
CA TYR A 56 -11.13 -5.50 -3.15
C TYR A 56 -11.18 -4.07 -3.71
N GLY A 57 -10.20 -3.67 -4.53
CA GLY A 57 -10.11 -2.29 -5.03
C GLY A 57 -10.22 -1.26 -3.90
N GLU A 58 -11.12 -0.30 -4.08
CA GLU A 58 -11.43 0.77 -3.10
C GLU A 58 -12.10 0.27 -1.80
N GLU A 59 -12.59 -0.96 -1.77
CA GLU A 59 -13.15 -1.59 -0.56
C GLU A 59 -12.10 -2.39 0.21
N LYS A 60 -10.81 -2.17 -0.06
CA LYS A 60 -9.74 -2.89 0.60
C LYS A 60 -9.78 -2.73 2.13
N PRO A 61 -9.80 -3.83 2.91
CA PRO A 61 -9.58 -3.78 4.35
C PRO A 61 -8.10 -3.52 4.66
N ALA A 62 -7.84 -3.11 5.90
CA ALA A 62 -6.49 -2.95 6.41
C ALA A 62 -5.63 -4.19 6.17
N CYS A 63 -4.38 -3.98 5.76
CA CYS A 63 -3.48 -5.07 5.33
C CYS A 63 -3.28 -6.17 6.38
N ASN A 64 -3.26 -5.82 7.66
CA ASN A 64 -3.10 -6.77 8.77
C ASN A 64 -4.35 -7.64 9.03
N ARG A 65 -5.52 -7.25 8.51
CA ARG A 65 -6.79 -7.97 8.64
C ARG A 65 -7.29 -8.54 7.31
N CYS A 66 -6.53 -8.36 6.24
CA CYS A 66 -6.95 -8.77 4.91
C CYS A 66 -7.05 -10.31 4.83
N PRO A 67 -8.19 -10.88 4.42
CA PRO A 67 -8.40 -12.33 4.45
C PRO A 67 -7.70 -13.05 3.28
N ILE A 68 -7.18 -12.30 2.30
CA ILE A 68 -6.50 -12.86 1.14
C ILE A 68 -4.98 -12.83 1.30
N HIS A 69 -4.33 -13.90 0.85
CA HIS A 69 -2.88 -14.00 0.83
C HIS A 69 -2.32 -13.31 -0.43
N CYS A 70 -2.05 -12.00 -0.34
CA CYS A 70 -1.58 -11.21 -1.49
C CYS A 70 -0.06 -11.09 -1.61
N TYR A 71 0.67 -11.14 -0.48
CA TYR A 71 2.13 -11.00 -0.42
C TYR A 71 2.77 -12.37 -0.32
N LYS A 72 3.92 -12.55 -0.97
CA LYS A 72 4.79 -13.70 -0.71
C LYS A 72 5.33 -13.64 0.74
N PRO A 73 5.64 -14.77 1.38
CA PRO A 73 6.00 -14.82 2.80
C PRO A 73 7.14 -13.86 3.18
N GLU A 74 8.20 -13.81 2.37
CA GLU A 74 9.37 -12.96 2.62
C GLU A 74 9.01 -11.46 2.62
N GLN A 75 8.35 -10.98 1.56
CA GLN A 75 7.93 -9.59 1.44
C GLN A 75 6.88 -9.22 2.50
N LYS A 76 6.03 -10.18 2.89
CA LYS A 76 5.04 -10.01 3.97
C LYS A 76 5.74 -9.73 5.28
N GLU A 77 6.78 -10.49 5.61
CA GLU A 77 7.52 -10.29 6.85
C GLU A 77 8.29 -8.96 6.83
N LYS A 78 8.96 -8.63 5.73
CA LYS A 78 9.61 -7.31 5.55
C LYS A 78 8.63 -6.16 5.76
N MET A 79 7.47 -6.22 5.13
CA MET A 79 6.45 -5.18 5.29
C MET A 79 5.89 -5.13 6.73
N ARG A 80 5.72 -6.28 7.39
CA ARG A 80 5.28 -6.34 8.79
C ARG A 80 6.31 -5.69 9.73
N MET A 81 7.60 -5.92 9.51
CA MET A 81 8.67 -5.25 10.26
C MET A 81 8.60 -3.74 10.08
N VAL A 82 8.47 -3.26 8.83
CA VAL A 82 8.28 -1.84 8.53
C VAL A 82 7.06 -1.25 9.24
N MET A 83 5.89 -1.89 9.14
CA MET A 83 4.67 -1.40 9.80
C MET A 83 4.83 -1.33 11.32
N ARG A 84 5.45 -2.34 11.94
CA ARG A 84 5.66 -2.40 13.38
C ARG A 84 6.65 -1.33 13.86
N TYR A 85 7.72 -1.11 13.12
CA TYR A 85 8.75 -0.13 13.46
C TYR A 85 8.26 1.30 13.23
N SER A 86 7.74 1.57 12.04
CA SER A 86 7.41 2.92 11.59
C SER A 86 6.03 3.39 12.03
N GLY A 87 5.10 2.48 12.38
CA GLY A 87 3.74 2.82 12.77
C GLY A 87 3.66 3.86 13.90
N PRO A 88 4.30 3.62 15.07
CA PRO A 88 4.35 4.60 16.15
C PRO A 88 5.09 5.89 15.77
N LYS A 89 6.17 5.75 14.99
CA LYS A 89 7.02 6.87 14.56
C LYS A 89 6.36 7.79 13.55
N MET A 90 5.37 7.29 12.79
CA MET A 90 4.67 8.06 11.76
C MET A 90 3.79 9.18 12.32
N LEU A 91 3.42 9.12 13.62
CA LEU A 91 2.64 10.16 14.28
C LEU A 91 3.34 11.53 14.28
N LEU A 92 4.67 11.56 14.32
CA LEU A 92 5.45 12.80 14.34
C LEU A 92 5.51 13.50 12.96
N PRO A 93 6.01 12.86 11.88
CA PRO A 93 6.11 13.51 10.58
C PRO A 93 4.77 13.58 9.82
N HIS A 94 3.85 12.65 10.08
CA HIS A 94 2.61 12.50 9.30
C HIS A 94 1.38 12.20 10.20
N PRO A 95 1.01 13.10 11.11
CA PRO A 95 -0.04 12.85 12.11
C PRO A 95 -1.39 12.46 11.49
N ILE A 96 -1.81 13.16 10.43
CA ILE A 96 -3.09 12.89 9.75
C ILE A 96 -3.10 11.50 9.10
N LEU A 97 -2.01 11.11 8.42
CA LEU A 97 -1.90 9.78 7.81
C LEU A 97 -1.83 8.69 8.88
N ALA A 98 -1.16 8.94 10.01
CA ALA A 98 -1.07 8.01 11.13
C ALA A 98 -2.42 7.74 11.78
N VAL A 99 -3.17 8.79 12.11
CA VAL A 99 -4.54 8.62 12.65
C VAL A 99 -5.42 7.86 11.67
N ARG A 100 -5.39 8.23 10.38
CA ARG A 100 -6.16 7.52 9.35
C ARG A 100 -5.79 6.05 9.25
N HIS A 101 -4.50 5.72 9.27
CA HIS A 101 -4.01 4.34 9.25
C HIS A 101 -4.52 3.54 10.46
N LEU A 102 -4.45 4.12 11.66
CA LEU A 102 -4.93 3.48 12.89
C LEU A 102 -6.45 3.26 12.88
N LEU A 103 -7.22 4.22 12.37
CA LEU A 103 -8.67 4.08 12.22
C LEU A 103 -9.03 3.00 11.19
N HIS A 104 -8.34 2.97 10.04
CA HIS A 104 -8.53 1.94 9.02
C HIS A 104 -8.20 0.56 9.56
N ALA A 105 -7.13 0.43 10.35
CA ALA A 105 -6.75 -0.80 11.04
C ALA A 105 -7.80 -1.29 12.05
N ARG A 106 -8.78 -0.46 12.45
CA ARG A 106 -9.89 -0.84 13.33
C ARG A 106 -11.17 -1.24 12.58
N GLN A 107 -11.27 -0.96 11.28
CA GLN A 107 -12.46 -1.29 10.48
C GLN A 107 -12.66 -2.80 10.35
N SER A 108 -13.92 -3.21 10.19
CA SER A 108 -14.28 -4.60 9.88
C SER A 108 -13.81 -4.98 8.49
N VAL A 109 -13.59 -6.28 8.30
CA VAL A 109 -13.28 -6.84 6.98
C VAL A 109 -14.58 -6.87 6.18
N PRO A 110 -14.64 -6.26 4.98
CA PRO A 110 -15.82 -6.32 4.14
C PRO A 110 -16.03 -7.74 3.62
N GLU A 111 -17.24 -7.99 3.10
CA GLU A 111 -17.59 -9.25 2.46
C GLU A 111 -16.71 -9.54 1.22
N LYS A 112 -16.94 -10.70 0.59
CA LYS A 112 -16.18 -11.16 -0.57
C LYS A 112 -16.09 -10.08 -1.66
N PRO A 113 -14.91 -9.84 -2.26
CA PRO A 113 -14.73 -8.78 -3.23
C PRO A 113 -15.57 -9.04 -4.48
N LYS A 114 -16.20 -7.98 -5.01
CA LYS A 114 -16.89 -8.02 -6.31
C LYS A 114 -15.87 -8.25 -7.43
N PRO A 115 -16.24 -8.97 -8.51
CA PRO A 115 -15.36 -9.13 -9.65
C PRO A 115 -15.01 -7.76 -10.25
N ASN A 116 -13.86 -7.68 -10.92
CA ASN A 116 -13.47 -6.53 -11.76
C ASN A 116 -13.24 -5.19 -11.03
N MET A 117 -13.02 -5.22 -9.71
CA MET A 117 -12.84 -4.01 -8.91
C MET A 117 -11.39 -3.48 -8.82
N SER A 118 -10.40 -4.25 -9.28
CA SER A 118 -8.99 -3.82 -9.23
C SER A 118 -8.70 -2.63 -10.15
N ASN A 119 -7.79 -1.75 -9.74
CA ASN A 119 -7.36 -0.62 -10.57
C ASN A 119 -6.79 -1.07 -11.91
N ARG A 120 -6.05 -2.19 -11.93
CA ARG A 120 -5.56 -2.80 -13.16
C ARG A 120 -6.70 -3.11 -14.14
N TYR A 121 -7.76 -3.75 -13.65
CA TYR A 121 -8.91 -4.09 -14.50
C TYR A 121 -9.56 -2.82 -15.05
N ARG A 122 -9.82 -1.82 -14.19
CA ARG A 122 -10.44 -0.56 -14.58
C ARG A 122 -9.66 0.15 -15.70
N ARG A 123 -8.34 0.31 -15.53
CA ARG A 123 -7.49 0.91 -16.58
C ARG A 123 -7.50 0.13 -17.89
N MET A 124 -7.47 -1.22 -17.82
CA MET A 124 -7.52 -2.04 -19.03
C MET A 124 -8.84 -1.90 -19.77
N TYR A 125 -9.96 -1.75 -19.05
CA TYR A 125 -11.28 -1.55 -19.61
C TYR A 125 -11.49 -0.14 -20.19
N GLU A 126 -11.03 0.90 -19.49
CA GLU A 126 -11.04 2.29 -19.97
C GLU A 126 -10.28 2.41 -21.31
N HIS A 127 -9.06 1.85 -21.37
CA HIS A 127 -8.28 1.83 -22.63
C HIS A 127 -8.91 1.02 -23.77
N GLN A 128 -9.79 0.05 -23.47
CA GLN A 128 -10.55 -0.66 -24.50
C GLN A 128 -11.74 0.16 -25.00
N SER A 129 -12.36 0.95 -24.12
CA SER A 129 -13.51 1.79 -24.42
C SER A 129 -13.10 3.00 -25.28
N ASP A 130 -11.94 3.59 -25.02
CA ASP A 130 -11.39 4.72 -25.81
C ASP A 130 -10.97 4.33 -27.24
N LYS A 131 -10.83 3.03 -27.52
CA LYS A 131 -10.43 2.50 -28.84
C LYS A 131 -11.62 2.09 -29.72
N LYS A 132 -12.85 2.20 -29.21
CA LYS A 132 -14.09 1.83 -29.91
C LYS A 132 -14.84 3.09 -30.33
#